data_AF-A0A3A5UYF4-F1
#
_entry.id   AF-A0A3A5UYF4-F1
#
_cell.length_a   1.000
_cell.length_b   1.000
_cell.length_c   1.000
_cell.angle_alpha   90.00
_cell.angle_beta   90.00
_cell.angle_gamma   90.00
#
_symmetry.space_group_name_H-M   'P 1'
#
loop_
_entity.id
_entity.type
_entity.pdbx_description
1 polymer ?
#
loop_
_entity_poly.entity_id
_entity_poly.type
_entity_poly.pdbx_seq_one_letter_code
_entity_poly.pdbx_strand_id
1 'polypeptide(L)'
;MTVYSIPLVPCLANIPGTNFSKSERDILISKAWFKILENGEFKIPNDVLIGTFPDMKINFFEQPRGNIFEKFKNESQYPHFAIYQELIYCEIVIDDRNWNTVMPEYSSHDLCQKERTIRLATETFVWLLKLRGFQYFHTPIMLRGTSIKDIWDTKNNSIEILPLYHKPMSAPLSVSVAEFGRDYLFPEDIDWVLKNHLNLYNLFYEAKNFQAVANALKHLTTDVETEVAMITIWAAIEHIVKPTTNIRQTISKRCAMILYDRNIHPDMNLSDIYREIIAFYDFRCDIVHGNKPLIKNYDKPSNKDLKRLDGFQGSFNLFRLLIMEIIERGRFYEREELDLFEEKFDELQRISENQ
;
A
#
# COMPACT_ATOMS: atom_id res chain seq x y z
N MET A 1 -22.17 -16.70 -6.49
CA MET A 1 -21.30 -16.44 -7.63
C MET A 1 -21.54 -15.01 -8.04
N THR A 2 -20.52 -14.19 -7.86
CA THR A 2 -20.56 -12.77 -8.10
C THR A 2 -19.20 -12.38 -8.65
N VAL A 3 -19.20 -11.68 -9.79
CA VAL A 3 -18.00 -11.05 -10.32
C VAL A 3 -17.86 -9.67 -9.68
N TYR A 4 -16.67 -9.37 -9.18
CA TYR A 4 -16.29 -8.06 -8.71
C TYR A 4 -15.19 -7.48 -9.60
N SER A 5 -15.25 -6.18 -9.86
CA SER A 5 -14.23 -5.44 -10.59
C SER A 5 -13.73 -4.29 -9.73
N ILE A 6 -12.42 -4.19 -9.59
CA ILE A 6 -11.75 -3.11 -8.88
C ILE A 6 -10.87 -2.35 -9.87
N PRO A 7 -11.33 -1.19 -10.36
CA PRO A 7 -10.60 -0.44 -11.38
C PRO A 7 -9.33 0.18 -10.81
N LEU A 8 -8.21 0.06 -11.53
CA LEU A 8 -6.97 0.77 -11.21
C LEU A 8 -7.03 2.15 -11.87
N VAL A 9 -7.29 3.17 -11.06
CA VAL A 9 -7.46 4.56 -11.51
C VAL A 9 -6.15 5.32 -11.30
N PRO A 10 -5.64 6.07 -12.28
CA PRO A 10 -4.46 6.91 -12.11
C PRO A 10 -4.58 7.92 -10.97
N CYS A 11 -3.55 7.97 -10.12
CA CYS A 11 -3.41 9.05 -9.15
C CYS A 11 -3.24 10.40 -9.85
N LEU A 12 -3.68 11.47 -9.20
CA LEU A 12 -3.47 12.87 -9.61
C LEU A 12 -4.18 13.33 -10.90
N ALA A 13 -4.69 12.43 -11.75
CA ALA A 13 -5.36 12.77 -13.01
C ALA A 13 -6.62 13.64 -12.83
N ASN A 14 -7.22 13.59 -11.64
CA ASN A 14 -8.44 14.30 -11.30
C ASN A 14 -8.26 15.29 -10.12
N ILE A 15 -7.07 15.82 -9.82
CA ILE A 15 -6.95 16.79 -8.71
C ILE A 15 -7.62 18.13 -9.09
N PRO A 16 -8.57 18.64 -8.28
CA PRO A 16 -9.21 19.92 -8.55
C PRO A 16 -8.19 21.07 -8.55
N GLY A 17 -8.28 21.96 -9.54
CA GLY A 17 -7.43 23.15 -9.64
C GLY A 17 -6.09 22.93 -10.37
N THR A 18 -5.74 21.70 -10.73
CA THR A 18 -4.57 21.41 -11.57
C THR A 18 -4.98 21.25 -13.03
N ASN A 19 -4.71 22.27 -13.85
CA ASN A 19 -4.97 22.23 -15.30
C ASN A 19 -3.78 21.57 -16.02
N PHE A 20 -3.71 20.24 -15.99
CA PHE A 20 -2.73 19.51 -16.78
C PHE A 20 -3.06 19.61 -18.27
N SER A 21 -2.04 19.90 -19.08
CA SER A 21 -2.09 19.73 -20.54
C SER A 21 -2.44 18.28 -20.89
N LYS A 22 -2.88 18.06 -22.13
CA LYS A 22 -3.20 16.69 -22.60
C LYS A 22 -2.00 15.76 -22.46
N SER A 23 -0.81 16.20 -22.87
CA SER A 23 0.42 15.41 -22.76
C SER A 23 0.80 15.09 -21.32
N GLU A 24 0.61 16.03 -20.38
CA GLU A 24 0.88 15.78 -18.96
C GLU A 24 -0.10 14.76 -18.37
N ARG A 25 -1.39 14.85 -18.75
CA ARG A 25 -2.38 13.84 -18.37
C ARG A 25 -2.04 12.47 -18.92
N ASP A 26 -1.69 12.38 -20.20
CA ASP A 26 -1.33 11.11 -20.84
C ASP A 26 -0.13 10.46 -20.14
N ILE A 27 0.87 11.25 -19.74
CA ILE A 27 2.01 10.77 -18.95
C ILE A 27 1.54 10.26 -17.57
N LEU A 28 0.75 11.02 -16.82
CA LEU A 28 0.26 10.62 -15.50
C LEU A 28 -0.59 9.35 -15.56
N ILE A 29 -1.47 9.26 -16.56
CA ILE A 29 -2.28 8.07 -16.84
C ILE A 29 -1.37 6.88 -17.12
N SER A 30 -0.36 7.04 -17.98
CA SER A 30 0.55 5.96 -18.33
C SER A 30 1.31 5.43 -17.11
N LYS A 31 1.55 6.25 -16.07
CA LYS A 31 2.23 5.79 -14.86
C LYS A 31 1.41 4.81 -14.04
N ALA A 32 0.09 4.86 -14.16
CA ALA A 32 -0.82 3.96 -13.48
C ALA A 32 -0.97 2.60 -14.17
N TRP A 33 -0.46 2.47 -15.39
CA TRP A 33 -0.53 1.22 -16.13
C TRP A 33 0.31 0.16 -15.42
N PHE A 34 -0.26 -1.03 -15.29
CA PHE A 34 0.47 -2.15 -14.72
C PHE A 34 1.54 -2.62 -15.72
N LYS A 35 2.80 -2.29 -15.43
CA LYS A 35 3.96 -2.57 -16.27
C LYS A 35 4.98 -3.42 -15.52
N ILE A 36 5.61 -4.33 -16.24
CA ILE A 36 6.72 -5.15 -15.74
C ILE A 36 7.98 -4.76 -16.51
N LEU A 37 9.06 -4.42 -15.80
CA LEU A 37 10.37 -4.17 -16.41
C LEU A 37 11.18 -5.47 -16.42
N GLU A 38 11.32 -6.09 -17.58
CA GLU A 38 12.02 -7.36 -17.76
C GLU A 38 13.10 -7.20 -18.83
N ASN A 39 14.35 -7.52 -18.50
CA ASN A 39 15.51 -7.39 -19.40
C ASN A 39 15.67 -5.99 -20.03
N GLY A 40 15.29 -4.94 -19.29
CA GLY A 40 15.36 -3.55 -19.75
C GLY A 40 14.18 -3.10 -20.62
N GLU A 41 13.20 -3.97 -20.86
CA GLU A 41 12.02 -3.66 -21.66
C GLU A 41 10.74 -3.64 -20.80
N PHE A 42 9.87 -2.67 -21.07
CA PHE A 42 8.56 -2.61 -20.43
C PHE A 42 7.57 -3.54 -21.13
N LYS A 43 7.01 -4.48 -20.37
CA LYS A 43 5.94 -5.37 -20.81
C LYS A 43 4.64 -5.02 -20.11
N ILE A 44 3.56 -4.99 -20.89
CA ILE A 44 2.19 -4.92 -20.40
C ILE A 44 1.61 -6.33 -20.55
N PRO A 45 1.39 -7.07 -19.45
CA PRO A 45 0.84 -8.42 -19.54
C PRO A 45 -0.60 -8.38 -20.06
N ASN A 46 -1.07 -9.47 -20.68
CA ASN A 46 -2.48 -9.60 -21.08
C ASN A 46 -3.39 -9.88 -19.88
N ASP A 47 -2.87 -10.64 -18.92
CA ASP A 47 -3.46 -10.90 -17.62
C ASP A 47 -2.36 -11.24 -16.60
N VAL A 48 -2.63 -10.98 -15.32
CA VAL A 48 -1.77 -11.39 -14.20
C VAL A 48 -2.62 -12.18 -13.22
N LEU A 49 -2.39 -13.48 -13.12
CA LEU A 49 -3.09 -14.35 -12.17
C LEU A 49 -2.63 -14.04 -10.75
N ILE A 50 -3.58 -13.76 -9.86
CA ILE A 50 -3.33 -13.54 -8.44
C ILE A 50 -3.66 -14.87 -7.75
N GLY A 51 -2.74 -15.83 -7.86
CA GLY A 51 -2.96 -17.23 -7.44
C GLY A 51 -3.24 -17.46 -5.95
N THR A 52 -3.24 -16.40 -5.13
CA THR A 52 -3.58 -16.42 -3.71
C THR A 52 -5.05 -16.73 -3.47
N PHE A 53 -5.94 -16.18 -4.29
CA PHE A 53 -7.36 -16.48 -4.30
C PHE A 53 -7.76 -17.00 -5.67
N PRO A 54 -8.51 -18.10 -5.76
CA PRO A 54 -8.98 -18.62 -7.04
C PRO A 54 -9.71 -17.54 -7.84
N ASP A 55 -9.42 -17.50 -9.14
CA ASP A 55 -10.09 -16.62 -10.10
C ASP A 55 -9.99 -15.11 -9.79
N MET A 56 -8.98 -14.71 -9.00
CA MET A 56 -8.53 -13.33 -8.85
C MET A 56 -7.41 -13.04 -9.86
N LYS A 57 -7.54 -11.96 -10.64
CA LYS A 57 -6.53 -11.58 -11.65
C LYS A 57 -6.57 -10.11 -12.00
N ILE A 58 -5.49 -9.59 -12.55
CA ILE A 58 -5.47 -8.30 -13.23
C ILE A 58 -5.81 -8.53 -14.69
N ASN A 59 -6.85 -7.86 -15.19
CA ASN A 59 -7.24 -7.86 -16.59
C ASN A 59 -6.89 -6.52 -17.24
N PHE A 60 -6.56 -6.60 -18.53
CA PHE A 60 -6.36 -5.46 -19.40
C PHE A 60 -7.45 -5.49 -20.48
N PHE A 61 -7.90 -4.31 -20.90
CA PHE A 61 -8.98 -4.17 -21.87
C PHE A 61 -8.87 -2.87 -22.65
N GLU A 62 -9.53 -2.84 -23.81
CA GLU A 62 -9.77 -1.59 -24.51
C GLU A 62 -10.76 -0.75 -23.71
N GLN A 63 -10.48 0.56 -23.62
CA GLN A 63 -11.28 1.46 -22.78
C GLN A 63 -12.74 1.46 -23.20
N PRO A 64 -13.69 1.29 -22.25
CA PRO A 64 -15.10 1.37 -22.56
C PRO A 64 -15.47 2.80 -22.99
N ARG A 65 -16.00 2.96 -24.21
CA ARG A 65 -16.43 4.26 -24.76
C ARG A 65 -17.95 4.39 -24.80
N GLY A 66 -18.47 5.52 -24.34
CA GLY A 66 -19.90 5.81 -24.34
C GLY A 66 -20.53 5.63 -22.96
N ASN A 67 -21.83 5.91 -22.88
CA ASN A 67 -22.57 5.87 -21.62
C ASN A 67 -23.17 4.48 -21.36
N ILE A 68 -23.10 4.02 -20.11
CA ILE A 68 -23.63 2.73 -19.63
C ILE A 68 -24.53 2.90 -18.41
N PHE A 69 -25.09 4.09 -18.20
CA PHE A 69 -25.90 4.38 -17.02
C PHE A 69 -27.06 3.39 -16.83
N GLU A 70 -27.67 2.88 -17.92
CA GLU A 70 -28.76 1.90 -17.82
C GLU A 70 -28.33 0.54 -17.26
N LYS A 71 -27.02 0.28 -17.17
CA LYS A 71 -26.47 -0.96 -16.58
C LYS A 71 -26.50 -0.96 -15.06
N PHE A 72 -26.50 0.22 -14.45
CA PHE A 72 -26.45 0.39 -12.99
C PHE A 72 -27.84 0.24 -12.38
N LYS A 73 -27.93 -0.43 -11.22
CA LYS A 73 -29.19 -0.56 -10.46
C LYS A 73 -29.76 0.79 -10.04
N ASN A 74 -28.88 1.77 -9.82
CA ASN A 74 -29.23 3.13 -9.48
C ASN A 74 -28.43 4.07 -10.38
N GLU A 75 -29.11 4.69 -11.35
CA GLU A 75 -28.50 5.62 -12.30
C GLU A 75 -27.79 6.80 -11.60
N SER A 76 -28.25 7.20 -10.40
CA SER A 76 -27.60 8.28 -9.64
C SER A 76 -26.21 7.89 -9.11
N GLN A 77 -25.85 6.61 -9.12
CA GLN A 77 -24.50 6.15 -8.78
C GLN A 77 -23.53 6.19 -9.97
N TYR A 78 -24.03 6.15 -11.22
CA TYR A 78 -23.20 6.14 -12.43
C TYR A 78 -22.15 7.27 -12.47
N PRO A 79 -22.45 8.53 -12.06
CA PRO A 79 -21.46 9.59 -12.02
C PRO A 79 -20.20 9.24 -11.20
N HIS A 80 -20.31 8.40 -10.17
CA HIS A 80 -19.15 7.96 -9.38
C HIS A 80 -18.21 7.00 -10.13
N PHE A 81 -18.71 6.33 -11.18
CA PHE A 81 -17.90 5.54 -12.11
C PHE A 81 -17.46 6.38 -13.31
N ALA A 82 -18.37 7.17 -13.89
CA ALA A 82 -18.16 7.92 -15.11
C ALA A 82 -16.93 8.85 -15.07
N ILE A 83 -16.65 9.47 -13.91
CA ILE A 83 -15.47 10.33 -13.70
C ILE A 83 -14.12 9.61 -13.86
N TYR A 84 -14.11 8.27 -13.83
CA TYR A 84 -12.92 7.45 -13.98
C TYR A 84 -12.91 6.65 -15.27
N GLN A 85 -14.04 6.52 -15.97
CA GLN A 85 -14.22 5.58 -17.08
C GLN A 85 -13.12 5.71 -18.14
N GLU A 86 -12.81 6.94 -18.54
CA GLU A 86 -11.78 7.23 -19.56
C GLU A 86 -10.34 7.12 -19.04
N LEU A 87 -10.15 6.86 -17.75
CA LEU A 87 -8.85 6.78 -17.09
C LEU A 87 -8.47 5.33 -16.73
N ILE A 88 -9.41 4.39 -16.83
CA ILE A 88 -9.16 3.00 -16.44
C ILE A 88 -8.63 2.21 -17.63
N TYR A 89 -7.51 1.51 -17.42
CA TYR A 89 -6.85 0.66 -18.43
C TYR A 89 -6.66 -0.78 -17.96
N CYS A 90 -6.77 -1.02 -16.66
CA CYS A 90 -6.73 -2.34 -16.06
C CYS A 90 -7.59 -2.37 -14.81
N GLU A 91 -7.97 -3.57 -14.41
CA GLU A 91 -8.79 -3.82 -13.24
C GLU A 91 -8.33 -5.11 -12.55
N ILE A 92 -8.54 -5.20 -11.24
CA ILE A 92 -8.53 -6.48 -10.55
C ILE A 92 -9.93 -7.07 -10.69
N VAL A 93 -10.05 -8.22 -11.35
CA VAL A 93 -11.28 -9.00 -11.43
C VAL A 93 -11.22 -10.11 -10.40
N ILE A 94 -12.35 -10.32 -9.71
CA ILE A 94 -12.53 -11.41 -8.76
C ILE A 94 -13.81 -12.16 -9.12
N ASP A 95 -13.70 -13.46 -9.38
CA ASP A 95 -14.85 -14.38 -9.40
C ASP A 95 -14.85 -15.21 -8.11
N ASP A 96 -15.82 -14.97 -7.24
CA ASP A 96 -15.86 -15.57 -5.90
C ASP A 96 -16.27 -17.06 -5.88
N ARG A 97 -16.58 -17.65 -7.04
CA ARG A 97 -17.21 -18.98 -7.15
C ARG A 97 -16.44 -20.11 -6.47
N ASN A 98 -15.12 -20.06 -6.47
CA ASN A 98 -14.23 -21.12 -6.01
C ASN A 98 -13.50 -20.77 -4.71
N TRP A 99 -13.86 -19.66 -4.06
CA TRP A 99 -13.15 -19.17 -2.87
C TRP A 99 -13.27 -20.10 -1.67
N ASN A 100 -14.29 -20.95 -1.64
CA ASN A 100 -14.43 -22.00 -0.63
C ASN A 100 -13.29 -23.04 -0.63
N THR A 101 -12.49 -23.12 -1.70
CA THR A 101 -11.33 -24.01 -1.77
C THR A 101 -10.15 -23.53 -0.93
N VAL A 102 -10.03 -22.22 -0.72
CA VAL A 102 -9.00 -21.59 0.11
C VAL A 102 -9.55 -21.05 1.43
N MET A 103 -10.87 -20.80 1.50
CA MET A 103 -11.60 -20.30 2.66
C MET A 103 -12.93 -21.06 2.83
N PRO A 104 -12.93 -22.27 3.44
CA PRO A 104 -14.10 -23.15 3.50
C PRO A 104 -15.40 -22.50 4.01
N GLU A 105 -15.29 -21.58 4.97
CA GLU A 105 -16.39 -20.84 5.57
C GLU A 105 -17.01 -19.79 4.61
N TYR A 106 -16.34 -19.43 3.52
CA TYR A 106 -16.82 -18.42 2.57
C TYR A 106 -18.20 -18.75 1.98
N SER A 107 -18.50 -20.03 1.77
CA SER A 107 -19.82 -20.47 1.29
C SER A 107 -20.94 -20.14 2.27
N SER A 108 -20.63 -20.07 3.56
CA SER A 108 -21.59 -19.75 4.63
C SER A 108 -21.73 -18.25 4.91
N HIS A 109 -20.85 -17.42 4.36
CA HIS A 109 -20.89 -15.97 4.55
C HIS A 109 -22.16 -15.36 3.95
N ASP A 110 -22.77 -14.44 4.70
CA ASP A 110 -23.77 -13.53 4.16
C ASP A 110 -23.14 -12.54 3.16
N LEU A 111 -23.99 -11.75 2.49
CA LEU A 111 -23.54 -10.81 1.48
C LEU A 111 -22.56 -9.76 2.02
N CYS A 112 -22.78 -9.27 3.25
CA CYS A 112 -21.93 -8.27 3.88
C CYS A 112 -20.57 -8.85 4.25
N GLN A 113 -20.55 -10.07 4.78
CA GLN A 113 -19.34 -10.81 5.09
C GLN A 113 -18.51 -11.06 3.83
N LYS A 114 -19.14 -11.51 2.73
CA LYS A 114 -18.46 -11.69 1.44
C LYS A 114 -17.84 -10.39 0.94
N GLU A 115 -18.57 -9.28 0.99
CA GLU A 115 -18.04 -7.98 0.57
C GLU A 115 -16.86 -7.51 1.41
N ARG A 116 -16.88 -7.76 2.73
CA ARG A 116 -15.74 -7.47 3.61
C ARG A 116 -14.53 -8.33 3.28
N THR A 117 -14.73 -9.62 3.00
CA THR A 117 -13.65 -10.53 2.58
C THR A 117 -13.03 -10.08 1.26
N ILE A 118 -13.85 -9.79 0.24
CA ILE A 118 -13.40 -9.33 -1.08
C ILE A 118 -12.62 -8.02 -0.97
N ARG A 119 -13.13 -7.09 -0.16
CA ARG A 119 -12.47 -5.82 0.12
C ARG A 119 -11.12 -6.02 0.78
N LEU A 120 -11.04 -6.85 1.82
CA LEU A 120 -9.78 -7.09 2.52
C LEU A 120 -8.74 -7.76 1.61
N ALA A 121 -9.14 -8.76 0.82
CA ALA A 121 -8.25 -9.38 -0.17
C ALA A 121 -7.74 -8.33 -1.18
N THR A 122 -8.63 -7.49 -1.68
CA THR A 122 -8.23 -6.40 -2.60
C THR A 122 -7.26 -5.42 -1.94
N GLU A 123 -7.57 -4.95 -0.73
CA GLU A 123 -6.77 -3.93 -0.02
C GLU A 123 -5.38 -4.44 0.31
N THR A 124 -5.28 -5.67 0.80
CA THR A 124 -3.98 -6.28 1.12
C THR A 124 -3.15 -6.50 -0.14
N PHE A 125 -3.74 -6.96 -1.25
CA PHE A 125 -3.04 -7.02 -2.53
C PHE A 125 -2.53 -5.64 -2.98
N VAL A 126 -3.39 -4.61 -2.93
CA VAL A 126 -3.00 -3.24 -3.31
C VAL A 126 -1.89 -2.73 -2.42
N TRP A 127 -1.97 -2.90 -1.10
CA TRP A 127 -0.92 -2.47 -0.18
C TRP A 127 0.42 -3.15 -0.47
N LEU A 128 0.44 -4.43 -0.86
CA LEU A 128 1.68 -5.10 -1.25
C LEU A 128 2.30 -4.50 -2.51
N LEU A 129 1.49 -4.19 -3.53
CA LEU A 129 1.96 -3.47 -4.72
C LEU A 129 2.58 -2.11 -4.33
N LYS A 130 1.91 -1.38 -3.42
CA LYS A 130 2.41 -0.12 -2.86
C LYS A 130 3.71 -0.34 -2.07
N LEU A 131 3.82 -1.37 -1.23
CA LEU A 131 5.06 -1.68 -0.48
C LEU A 131 6.22 -2.14 -1.37
N ARG A 132 5.96 -2.49 -2.63
CA ARG A 132 6.95 -2.74 -3.70
C ARG A 132 7.12 -1.56 -4.66
N GLY A 133 6.59 -0.39 -4.33
CA GLY A 133 6.89 0.84 -5.06
C GLY A 133 5.97 1.12 -6.24
N PHE A 134 4.94 0.32 -6.52
CA PHE A 134 4.00 0.62 -7.61
C PHE A 134 2.89 1.59 -7.14
N GLN A 135 3.14 2.89 -7.27
CA GLN A 135 2.38 3.93 -6.52
C GLN A 135 1.31 4.68 -7.28
N TYR A 136 1.36 4.74 -8.61
CA TYR A 136 0.61 5.74 -9.38
C TYR A 136 -0.85 5.41 -9.67
N PHE A 137 -1.50 4.60 -8.82
CA PHE A 137 -2.92 4.24 -8.95
C PHE A 137 -3.67 4.25 -7.61
N HIS A 138 -4.99 4.43 -7.65
CA HIS A 138 -5.91 4.18 -6.56
C HIS A 138 -7.07 3.30 -7.03
N THR A 139 -7.90 2.84 -6.09
CA THR A 139 -9.03 1.93 -6.37
C THR A 139 -10.25 2.41 -5.59
N PRO A 140 -10.94 3.47 -6.07
CA PRO A 140 -11.92 4.21 -5.26
C PRO A 140 -13.26 3.48 -5.15
N ILE A 141 -13.54 2.57 -6.09
CA ILE A 141 -14.80 1.88 -6.25
C ILE A 141 -14.56 0.41 -6.52
N MET A 142 -15.56 -0.39 -6.19
CA MET A 142 -15.68 -1.79 -6.58
C MET A 142 -17.03 -1.95 -7.28
N LEU A 143 -17.01 -2.49 -8.50
CA LEU A 143 -18.22 -2.88 -9.22
C LEU A 143 -18.60 -4.29 -8.80
N ARG A 144 -19.88 -4.51 -8.54
CA ARG A 144 -20.45 -5.84 -8.28
C ARG A 144 -21.40 -6.23 -9.41
N GLY A 145 -21.20 -7.43 -9.94
CA GLY A 145 -22.04 -8.04 -10.97
C GLY A 145 -21.38 -8.14 -12.35
N THR A 146 -20.21 -7.52 -12.56
CA THR A 146 -19.49 -7.55 -13.85
C THR A 146 -18.02 -7.16 -13.69
N SER A 147 -17.22 -7.45 -14.72
CA SER A 147 -15.96 -6.78 -15.02
C SER A 147 -16.20 -5.48 -15.81
N ILE A 148 -15.23 -4.57 -15.88
CA ILE A 148 -15.27 -3.44 -16.83
C ILE A 148 -15.19 -3.94 -18.27
N LYS A 149 -14.37 -4.98 -18.52
CA LYS A 149 -14.24 -5.58 -19.85
C LYS A 149 -15.59 -5.99 -20.45
N ASP A 150 -16.48 -6.55 -19.63
CA ASP A 150 -17.76 -7.14 -20.06
C ASP A 150 -18.97 -6.24 -19.71
N ILE A 151 -18.73 -4.99 -19.34
CA ILE A 151 -19.76 -4.08 -18.79
C ILE A 151 -20.87 -3.75 -19.79
N TRP A 152 -20.56 -3.75 -21.09
CA TRP A 152 -21.51 -3.46 -22.17
C TRP A 152 -22.54 -4.57 -22.38
N ASP A 153 -22.08 -5.81 -22.28
CA ASP A 153 -22.88 -7.02 -22.47
C ASP A 153 -23.67 -7.39 -21.22
N THR A 154 -23.41 -6.68 -20.11
CA THR A 154 -24.10 -6.87 -18.85
C THR A 154 -25.57 -6.44 -18.94
N LYS A 155 -26.45 -7.14 -18.21
CA LYS A 155 -27.88 -6.82 -18.17
C LYS A 155 -28.12 -5.44 -17.57
N ASN A 156 -29.11 -4.71 -18.10
CA ASN A 156 -29.56 -3.45 -17.52
C ASN A 156 -30.01 -3.63 -16.06
N ASN A 157 -29.82 -2.59 -15.23
CA ASN A 157 -30.17 -2.58 -13.81
C ASN A 157 -29.58 -3.76 -13.02
N SER A 158 -28.30 -4.10 -13.23
CA SER A 158 -27.66 -5.23 -12.54
C SER A 158 -26.36 -4.88 -11.81
N ILE A 159 -25.69 -3.81 -12.21
CA ILE A 159 -24.42 -3.38 -11.62
C ILE A 159 -24.66 -2.55 -10.37
N GLU A 160 -23.89 -2.83 -9.32
CA GLU A 160 -23.82 -1.98 -8.13
C GLU A 160 -22.42 -1.41 -7.95
N ILE A 161 -22.36 -0.16 -7.50
CA ILE A 161 -21.10 0.47 -7.06
C ILE A 161 -21.02 0.36 -5.55
N LEU A 162 -19.96 -0.29 -5.08
CA LEU A 162 -19.59 -0.36 -3.69
C LEU A 162 -18.39 0.57 -3.47
N PRO A 163 -18.45 1.51 -2.50
CA PRO A 163 -17.30 2.36 -2.20
C PRO A 163 -16.17 1.50 -1.61
N LEU A 164 -14.92 1.73 -2.00
CA LEU A 164 -13.74 1.22 -1.30
C LEU A 164 -13.28 2.24 -0.24
N TYR A 165 -12.39 1.87 0.69
CA TYR A 165 -11.88 2.84 1.68
C TYR A 165 -10.96 3.91 1.05
N HIS A 166 -10.62 3.76 -0.23
CA HIS A 166 -9.76 4.69 -0.96
C HIS A 166 -10.58 5.91 -1.37
N LYS A 167 -10.10 7.11 -0.99
CA LYS A 167 -10.81 8.34 -1.29
C LYS A 167 -10.72 8.66 -2.80
N PRO A 168 -11.82 9.03 -3.45
CA PRO A 168 -11.79 9.68 -4.75
C PRO A 168 -10.74 10.80 -4.80
N MET A 169 -9.94 10.84 -5.87
CA MET A 169 -9.03 11.97 -6.17
C MET A 169 -7.92 12.19 -5.11
N SER A 170 -7.61 11.19 -4.29
CA SER A 170 -6.51 11.28 -3.32
C SER A 170 -5.13 11.33 -3.99
N ALA A 171 -4.23 12.16 -3.45
CA ALA A 171 -2.79 12.03 -3.65
C ALA A 171 -2.21 11.17 -2.52
N PRO A 172 -2.14 9.83 -2.66
CA PRO A 172 -1.64 8.98 -1.58
C PRO A 172 -0.21 9.35 -1.23
N LEU A 173 0.14 9.17 0.05
CA LEU A 173 1.48 9.48 0.58
C LEU A 173 2.60 8.86 -0.27
N SER A 174 2.35 7.67 -0.78
CA SER A 174 3.35 6.91 -1.49
C SER A 174 3.75 7.53 -2.83
N VAL A 175 2.92 8.39 -3.42
CA VAL A 175 3.23 9.14 -4.65
C VAL A 175 4.08 10.38 -4.34
N SER A 176 4.00 10.94 -3.13
CA SER A 176 4.79 12.10 -2.71
C SER A 176 6.21 11.76 -2.21
N VAL A 177 6.49 10.47 -1.98
CA VAL A 177 7.82 9.95 -1.62
C VAL A 177 8.59 9.54 -2.88
N ALA A 178 9.22 10.54 -3.53
CA ALA A 178 9.78 10.42 -4.87
C ALA A 178 10.87 9.35 -5.04
N GLU A 179 11.64 9.02 -3.99
CA GLU A 179 12.73 8.01 -4.09
C GLU A 179 12.22 6.57 -4.21
N PHE A 180 10.99 6.30 -3.75
CA PHE A 180 10.43 4.96 -3.67
C PHE A 180 9.34 4.69 -4.72
N GLY A 181 8.73 5.74 -5.24
CA GLY A 181 7.65 5.64 -6.23
C GLY A 181 8.15 5.23 -7.62
N ARG A 182 7.68 4.08 -8.11
CA ARG A 182 7.89 3.59 -9.47
C ARG A 182 6.55 3.44 -10.19
N ASP A 183 6.61 3.58 -11.51
CA ASP A 183 5.48 3.34 -12.42
C ASP A 183 5.55 1.97 -13.12
N TYR A 184 6.35 1.07 -12.55
CA TYR A 184 6.56 -0.31 -12.99
C TYR A 184 6.94 -1.21 -11.81
N LEU A 185 6.85 -2.51 -12.03
CA LEU A 185 7.30 -3.58 -11.15
C LEU A 185 8.43 -4.37 -11.81
N PHE A 186 9.34 -4.90 -11.02
CA PHE A 186 10.24 -5.96 -11.45
C PHE A 186 9.55 -7.34 -11.29
N PRO A 187 9.99 -8.38 -12.02
CA PRO A 187 9.48 -9.74 -11.84
C PRO A 187 9.52 -10.20 -10.38
N GLU A 188 10.60 -9.89 -9.66
CA GLU A 188 10.77 -10.25 -8.26
C GLU A 188 9.81 -9.51 -7.33
N ASP A 189 9.34 -8.32 -7.72
CA ASP A 189 8.30 -7.62 -6.98
C ASP A 189 6.99 -8.39 -7.06
N ILE A 190 6.63 -8.90 -8.24
CA ILE A 190 5.39 -9.66 -8.47
C ILE A 190 5.44 -10.97 -7.70
N ASP A 191 6.55 -11.71 -7.81
CA ASP A 191 6.76 -12.96 -7.06
C ASP A 191 6.64 -12.72 -5.56
N TRP A 192 7.22 -11.63 -5.05
CA TRP A 192 7.11 -11.26 -3.65
C TRP A 192 5.67 -10.92 -3.27
N VAL A 193 4.94 -10.15 -4.06
CA VAL A 193 3.53 -9.81 -3.79
C VAL A 193 2.68 -11.08 -3.75
N LEU A 194 2.80 -11.96 -4.74
CA LEU A 194 2.00 -13.18 -4.84
C LEU A 194 2.27 -14.15 -3.68
N LYS A 195 3.55 -14.29 -3.28
CA LYS A 195 3.97 -15.13 -2.15
C LYS A 195 3.42 -14.64 -0.81
N ASN A 196 3.26 -13.32 -0.64
CA ASN A 196 2.98 -12.70 0.65
C ASN A 196 1.54 -12.20 0.82
N HIS A 197 0.72 -12.25 -0.23
CA HIS A 197 -0.66 -11.78 -0.18
C HIS A 197 -1.50 -12.52 0.87
N LEU A 198 -1.39 -13.84 0.97
CA LEU A 198 -2.15 -14.60 1.97
C LEU A 198 -1.69 -14.29 3.40
N ASN A 199 -0.38 -14.07 3.60
CA ASN A 199 0.16 -13.70 4.90
C ASN A 199 -0.43 -12.37 5.38
N LEU A 200 -0.40 -11.34 4.53
CA LEU A 200 -0.97 -10.04 4.88
C LEU A 200 -2.49 -10.13 5.07
N TYR A 201 -3.20 -10.90 4.24
CA TYR A 201 -4.63 -11.14 4.40
C TYR A 201 -4.93 -11.76 5.78
N ASN A 202 -4.26 -12.86 6.14
CA ASN A 202 -4.46 -13.56 7.41
C ASN A 202 -4.10 -12.69 8.61
N LEU A 203 -3.02 -11.90 8.52
CA LEU A 203 -2.66 -10.92 9.54
C LEU A 203 -3.81 -9.96 9.85
N PHE A 204 -4.60 -9.55 8.86
CA PHE A 204 -5.75 -8.67 9.10
C PHE A 204 -7.04 -9.41 9.44
N TYR A 205 -7.21 -10.61 8.89
CA TYR A 205 -8.40 -11.42 9.12
C TYR A 205 -8.43 -11.98 10.55
N GLU A 206 -7.27 -12.42 11.06
CA GLU A 206 -7.15 -13.12 12.34
C GLU A 206 -6.68 -12.23 13.50
N ALA A 207 -5.87 -11.19 13.24
CA ALA A 207 -5.23 -10.47 14.33
C ALA A 207 -6.19 -9.56 15.11
N LYS A 208 -6.29 -9.86 16.41
CA LYS A 208 -6.80 -8.90 17.39
C LYS A 208 -5.72 -7.82 17.57
N ASN A 209 -6.07 -6.57 17.29
CA ASN A 209 -5.24 -5.37 17.50
C ASN A 209 -4.24 -4.97 16.38
N PHE A 210 -4.59 -5.11 15.10
CA PHE A 210 -3.78 -4.63 13.97
C PHE A 210 -3.92 -3.11 13.66
N GLN A 211 -4.66 -2.35 14.47
CA GLN A 211 -5.21 -1.05 14.07
C GLN A 211 -4.16 -0.01 13.67
N ALA A 212 -3.03 0.08 14.40
CA ALA A 212 -1.99 1.07 14.12
C ALA A 212 -1.34 0.82 12.74
N VAL A 213 -0.97 -0.43 12.47
CA VAL A 213 -0.38 -0.85 11.19
C VAL A 213 -1.40 -0.73 10.06
N ALA A 214 -2.66 -1.13 10.29
CA ALA A 214 -3.75 -0.93 9.33
C ALA A 214 -3.91 0.53 8.92
N ASN A 215 -3.87 1.45 9.89
CA ASN A 215 -3.99 2.88 9.61
C ASN A 215 -2.79 3.39 8.82
N ALA A 216 -1.57 2.95 9.14
CA ALA A 216 -0.37 3.34 8.39
C ALA A 216 -0.41 2.83 6.93
N LEU A 217 -0.86 1.60 6.71
CA LEU A 217 -1.02 1.03 5.36
C LEU A 217 -2.11 1.74 4.55
N LYS A 218 -3.22 2.15 5.19
CA LYS A 218 -4.27 2.93 4.51
C LYS A 218 -3.74 4.22 3.89
N HIS A 219 -2.76 4.88 4.53
CA HIS A 219 -2.14 6.11 4.00
C HIS A 219 -1.34 5.89 2.70
N LEU A 220 -1.04 4.63 2.33
CA LEU A 220 -0.51 4.29 0.99
C LEU A 220 -1.54 4.47 -0.13
N THR A 221 -2.81 4.59 0.24
CA THR A 221 -3.97 4.56 -0.67
C THR A 221 -4.93 5.72 -0.45
N THR A 222 -4.68 6.56 0.56
CA THR A 222 -5.50 7.72 0.89
C THR A 222 -4.63 8.93 1.16
N ASP A 223 -5.16 10.11 0.84
CA ASP A 223 -4.54 11.38 1.16
C ASP A 223 -4.71 11.69 2.65
N VAL A 224 -3.62 12.15 3.25
CA VAL A 224 -3.52 12.54 4.64
C VAL A 224 -2.38 13.56 4.76
N GLU A 225 -2.55 14.53 5.65
CA GLU A 225 -1.47 15.47 5.97
C GLU A 225 -0.23 14.71 6.43
N THR A 226 0.93 15.11 5.91
CA THR A 226 2.19 14.40 6.10
C THR A 226 2.57 14.29 7.60
N GLU A 227 2.18 15.26 8.41
CA GLU A 227 2.33 15.25 9.87
C GLU A 227 1.48 14.15 10.54
N VAL A 228 0.23 13.99 10.09
CA VAL A 228 -0.67 12.93 10.57
C VAL A 228 -0.18 11.56 10.09
N ALA A 229 0.34 11.49 8.86
CA ALA A 229 0.99 10.29 8.33
C ALA A 229 2.19 9.90 9.20
N MET A 230 3.05 10.86 9.55
CA MET A 230 4.22 10.66 10.42
C MET A 230 3.82 10.09 11.78
N ILE A 231 2.79 10.64 12.42
CA ILE A 231 2.26 10.11 13.69
C ILE A 231 1.80 8.66 13.52
N THR A 232 1.06 8.37 12.46
CA THR A 232 0.51 7.03 12.20
C THR A 232 1.61 6.01 11.91
N ILE A 233 2.61 6.39 11.11
CA ILE A 233 3.78 5.57 10.77
C ILE A 233 4.53 5.17 12.04
N TRP A 234 4.82 6.13 12.91
CA TRP A 234 5.54 5.82 14.15
C TRP A 234 4.72 5.06 15.17
N ALA A 235 3.40 5.28 15.24
CA ALA A 235 2.52 4.44 16.03
C ALA A 235 2.55 2.97 15.53
N ALA A 236 2.64 2.76 14.21
CA ALA A 236 2.79 1.44 13.63
C ALA A 236 4.18 0.82 13.92
N ILE A 237 5.26 1.61 13.85
CA ILE A 237 6.61 1.15 14.23
C ILE A 237 6.62 0.74 15.71
N GLU A 238 6.10 1.57 16.61
CA GLU A 238 5.96 1.27 18.04
C GLU A 238 5.15 0.00 18.27
N HIS A 239 4.09 -0.22 17.48
CA HIS A 239 3.29 -1.44 17.53
C HIS A 239 4.10 -2.68 17.12
N ILE A 240 4.93 -2.58 16.07
CA ILE A 240 5.77 -3.67 15.59
C ILE A 240 6.85 -4.04 16.62
N VAL A 241 7.50 -3.03 17.21
CA VAL A 241 8.67 -3.25 18.09
C VAL A 241 8.34 -3.21 19.58
N LYS A 242 7.09 -2.98 19.98
CA LYS A 242 6.53 -3.14 21.34
C LYS A 242 7.46 -2.62 22.48
N PRO A 243 7.89 -1.34 22.46
CA PRO A 243 8.88 -0.85 23.40
C PRO A 243 8.38 -0.90 24.86
N THR A 244 9.30 -1.08 25.80
CA THR A 244 9.00 -1.23 27.24
C THR A 244 9.42 0.01 28.04
N THR A 245 10.69 0.10 28.43
CA THR A 245 11.31 1.27 29.10
C THR A 245 12.27 1.96 28.13
N ASN A 246 12.71 3.18 28.43
CA ASN A 246 13.62 3.96 27.58
C ASN A 246 13.23 3.92 26.08
N ILE A 247 11.95 4.26 25.80
CA ILE A 247 11.27 4.06 24.50
C ILE A 247 12.17 4.33 23.28
N ARG A 248 12.87 5.47 23.26
CA ARG A 248 13.80 5.86 22.19
C ARG A 248 14.89 4.82 21.93
N GLN A 249 15.58 4.37 22.98
CA GLN A 249 16.66 3.39 22.86
C GLN A 249 16.11 2.03 22.44
N THR A 250 15.03 1.59 23.07
CA THR A 250 14.40 0.30 22.82
C THR A 250 13.90 0.15 21.40
N ILE A 251 13.18 1.15 20.87
CA ILE A 251 12.76 1.18 19.47
C ILE A 251 13.99 1.09 18.56
N SER A 252 15.00 1.91 18.82
CA SER A 252 16.18 2.00 17.96
C SER A 252 16.97 0.69 17.92
N LYS A 253 17.19 0.03 19.07
CA LYS A 253 17.88 -1.27 19.14
C LYS A 253 17.10 -2.35 18.39
N ARG A 254 15.80 -2.49 18.68
CA ARG A 254 14.96 -3.54 18.06
C ARG A 254 14.84 -3.35 16.55
N CYS A 255 14.60 -2.13 16.09
CA CYS A 255 14.60 -1.82 14.67
C CYS A 255 15.95 -2.14 14.01
N ALA A 256 17.07 -1.73 14.64
CA ALA A 256 18.41 -1.97 14.09
C ALA A 256 18.70 -3.47 13.95
N MET A 257 18.37 -4.26 14.97
CA MET A 257 18.54 -5.71 14.93
C MET A 257 17.70 -6.38 13.85
N ILE A 258 16.44 -5.99 13.69
CA ILE A 258 15.57 -6.53 12.63
C ILE A 258 16.19 -6.24 11.25
N LEU A 259 16.65 -5.01 11.01
CA LEU A 259 17.24 -4.63 9.71
C LEU A 259 18.62 -5.28 9.48
N TYR A 260 19.42 -5.43 10.54
CA TYR A 260 20.75 -6.03 10.51
C TYR A 260 20.69 -7.54 10.28
N ASP A 261 19.84 -8.28 11.01
CA ASP A 261 19.69 -9.73 10.86
C ASP A 261 19.17 -10.11 9.46
N ARG A 262 18.39 -9.23 8.81
CA ARG A 262 17.94 -9.39 7.42
C ARG A 262 18.97 -8.99 6.37
N ASN A 263 20.10 -8.39 6.78
CA ASN A 263 21.11 -7.84 5.88
C ASN A 263 20.54 -6.84 4.85
N ILE A 264 19.62 -5.97 5.29
CA ILE A 264 18.97 -4.98 4.41
C ILE A 264 19.97 -3.94 3.90
N HIS A 265 20.92 -3.55 4.76
CA HIS A 265 22.00 -2.61 4.45
C HIS A 265 23.34 -3.31 4.60
N PRO A 266 23.80 -4.08 3.60
CA PRO A 266 25.04 -4.88 3.71
C PRO A 266 26.28 -4.02 3.92
N ASP A 267 26.22 -2.75 3.52
CA ASP A 267 27.31 -1.79 3.64
C ASP A 267 27.32 -1.05 5.00
N MET A 268 26.32 -1.27 5.85
CA MET A 268 26.20 -0.62 7.16
C MET A 268 26.40 -1.61 8.29
N ASN A 269 27.23 -1.25 9.26
CA ASN A 269 27.31 -2.00 10.51
C ASN A 269 26.10 -1.67 11.41
N LEU A 270 25.90 -2.50 12.44
CA LEU A 270 24.80 -2.36 13.38
C LEU A 270 24.76 -0.99 14.09
N SER A 271 25.93 -0.39 14.37
CA SER A 271 26.02 0.92 15.03
C SER A 271 25.52 2.05 14.13
N ASP A 272 25.83 1.99 12.84
CA ASP A 272 25.40 2.99 11.87
C ASP A 272 23.88 2.91 11.63
N ILE A 273 23.33 1.70 11.49
CA ILE A 273 21.87 1.49 11.39
C ILE A 273 21.19 2.05 12.65
N TYR A 274 21.72 1.75 13.83
CA TYR A 274 21.18 2.24 15.10
C TYR A 274 21.18 3.77 15.20
N ARG A 275 22.27 4.43 14.81
CA ARG A 275 22.38 5.91 14.79
C ARG A 275 21.38 6.54 13.83
N GLU A 276 21.17 5.93 12.68
CA GLU A 276 20.20 6.41 11.70
C GLU A 276 18.77 6.34 12.25
N ILE A 277 18.40 5.22 12.89
CA ILE A 277 17.06 5.07 13.49
C ILE A 277 16.85 6.07 14.63
N ILE A 278 17.88 6.33 15.45
CA ILE A 278 17.83 7.39 16.46
C ILE A 278 17.53 8.74 15.79
N ALA A 279 18.22 9.06 14.70
CA ALA A 279 18.02 10.33 13.99
C ALA A 279 16.58 10.46 13.46
N PHE A 280 15.98 9.38 12.94
CA PHE A 280 14.58 9.38 12.53
C PHE A 280 13.62 9.55 13.72
N TYR A 281 13.90 8.91 14.87
CA TYR A 281 13.09 9.07 16.08
C TYR A 281 13.14 10.52 16.59
N ASP A 282 14.34 11.10 16.67
CA ASP A 282 14.53 12.49 17.10
C ASP A 282 13.82 13.45 16.14
N PHE A 283 13.95 13.21 14.83
CA PHE A 283 13.24 13.96 13.80
C PHE A 283 11.72 13.94 14.02
N ARG A 284 11.14 12.76 14.28
CA ARG A 284 9.71 12.64 14.58
C ARG A 284 9.32 13.46 15.81
N CYS A 285 10.08 13.37 16.91
CA CYS A 285 9.79 14.18 18.10
C CYS A 285 9.80 15.68 17.77
N ASP A 286 10.75 16.11 16.94
CA ASP A 286 10.91 17.48 16.50
C ASP A 286 9.73 18.01 15.68
N ILE A 287 9.13 17.16 14.84
CA ILE A 287 7.97 17.48 14.01
C ILE A 287 6.69 17.44 14.84
N VAL A 288 6.44 16.33 15.55
CA VAL A 288 5.17 16.07 16.25
C VAL A 288 5.02 16.90 17.52
N HIS A 289 6.06 17.02 18.35
CA HIS A 289 5.98 17.80 19.58
C HIS A 289 6.39 19.25 19.38
N GLY A 290 7.25 19.52 18.40
CA GLY A 290 7.65 20.87 18.04
C GLY A 290 6.60 21.65 17.23
N ASN A 291 5.48 21.01 16.84
CA ASN A 291 4.46 21.56 15.94
C ASN A 291 5.08 22.21 14.69
N LYS A 292 6.11 21.56 14.14
CA LYS A 292 6.84 22.07 12.98
C LYS A 292 6.25 21.46 11.72
N PRO A 293 5.64 22.24 10.81
CA PRO A 293 5.16 21.68 9.55
C PRO A 293 6.34 21.14 8.74
N LEU A 294 6.11 20.03 8.03
CA LEU A 294 7.09 19.37 7.16
C LEU A 294 7.42 20.24 5.96
N ILE A 295 6.40 20.82 5.33
CA ILE A 295 6.55 21.81 4.25
C ILE A 295 5.80 23.08 4.64
N LYS A 296 6.51 24.22 4.66
CA LYS A 296 5.86 25.55 4.86
C LYS A 296 5.34 26.18 3.57
N ASN A 297 6.00 25.92 2.44
CA ASN A 297 5.62 26.45 1.14
C ASN A 297 5.80 25.36 0.07
N TYR A 298 4.68 24.85 -0.45
CA TYR A 298 4.66 23.80 -1.46
C TYR A 298 5.15 24.27 -2.83
N ASP A 299 4.93 25.54 -3.18
CA ASP A 299 5.30 26.09 -4.50
C ASP A 299 6.81 26.31 -4.63
N LYS A 300 7.49 26.55 -3.51
CA LYS A 300 8.94 26.74 -3.47
C LYS A 300 9.52 26.22 -2.16
N PRO A 301 9.76 24.89 -2.05
CA PRO A 301 10.31 24.29 -0.86
C PRO A 301 11.68 24.88 -0.54
N SER A 302 11.91 25.25 0.72
CA SER A 302 13.24 25.67 1.17
C SER A 302 14.15 24.45 1.38
N ASN A 303 15.46 24.65 1.46
CA ASN A 303 16.39 23.58 1.86
C ASN A 303 16.02 22.93 3.21
N LYS A 304 15.35 23.68 4.09
CA LYS A 304 14.86 23.14 5.36
C LYS A 304 13.65 22.24 5.18
N ASP A 305 12.77 22.57 4.24
CA ASP A 305 11.61 21.72 3.89
C ASP A 305 12.08 20.44 3.20
N LEU A 306 13.07 20.53 2.30
CA LEU A 306 13.68 19.36 1.67
C LEU A 306 14.28 18.40 2.71
N LYS A 307 15.10 18.89 3.65
CA LYS A 307 15.64 18.07 4.75
C LYS A 307 14.58 17.41 5.62
N ARG A 308 13.42 18.06 5.79
CA ARG A 308 12.29 17.49 6.53
C ARG A 308 11.58 16.42 5.73
N LEU A 309 11.47 16.59 4.42
CA LEU A 309 10.98 15.55 3.54
C LEU A 309 11.90 14.34 3.57
N ASP A 310 13.21 14.52 3.53
CA ASP A 310 14.17 13.42 3.65
C ASP A 310 13.96 12.62 4.96
N GLY A 311 13.82 13.32 6.10
CA GLY A 311 13.51 12.68 7.39
C GLY A 311 12.15 11.95 7.41
N PHE A 312 11.16 12.49 6.70
CA PHE A 312 9.88 11.83 6.51
C PHE A 312 10.01 10.55 5.67
N GLN A 313 10.72 10.63 4.55
CA GLN A 313 10.97 9.51 3.65
C GLN A 313 11.75 8.39 4.36
N GLY A 314 12.77 8.75 5.15
CA GLY A 314 13.51 7.80 5.98
C GLY A 314 12.62 7.09 7.01
N SER A 315 11.75 7.84 7.71
CA SER A 315 10.78 7.26 8.66
C SER A 315 9.80 6.31 7.97
N PHE A 316 9.29 6.68 6.80
CA PHE A 316 8.39 5.85 6.00
C PHE A 316 9.10 4.59 5.50
N ASN A 317 10.34 4.71 5.00
CA ASN A 317 11.12 3.58 4.53
C ASN A 317 11.45 2.60 5.68
N LEU A 318 11.76 3.11 6.88
CA LEU A 318 11.91 2.29 8.08
C LEU A 318 10.64 1.47 8.35
N PHE A 319 9.47 2.12 8.39
CA PHE A 319 8.20 1.39 8.56
C PHE A 319 7.99 0.35 7.47
N ARG A 320 8.23 0.71 6.20
CA ARG A 320 8.10 -0.18 5.04
C ARG A 320 8.93 -1.45 5.22
N LEU A 321 10.21 -1.32 5.57
CA LEU A 321 11.12 -2.45 5.74
C LEU A 321 10.69 -3.35 6.90
N LEU A 322 10.24 -2.76 8.02
CA LEU A 322 9.75 -3.49 9.18
C LEU A 322 8.45 -4.24 8.88
N ILE A 323 7.47 -3.61 8.22
CA ILE A 323 6.19 -4.27 7.90
C ILE A 323 6.37 -5.38 6.85
N MET A 324 7.27 -5.19 5.89
CA MET A 324 7.62 -6.25 4.94
C MET A 324 8.15 -7.50 5.64
N GLU A 325 8.95 -7.34 6.70
CA GLU A 325 9.42 -8.48 7.50
C GLU A 325 8.28 -9.18 8.24
N ILE A 326 7.37 -8.42 8.88
CA ILE A 326 6.20 -9.01 9.53
C ILE A 326 5.32 -9.79 8.54
N ILE A 327 5.16 -9.24 7.34
CA ILE A 327 4.41 -9.88 6.25
C ILE A 327 5.07 -11.19 5.81
N GLU A 328 6.38 -11.18 5.59
CA GLU A 328 7.13 -12.38 5.20
C GLU A 328 7.08 -13.47 6.28
N ARG A 329 7.15 -13.06 7.55
CA ARG A 329 7.00 -13.97 8.71
C ARG A 329 5.58 -14.49 8.89
N GLY A 330 4.57 -13.78 8.38
CA GLY A 330 3.15 -14.08 8.61
C GLY A 330 2.68 -13.86 10.05
N ARG A 331 3.51 -13.31 10.93
CA ARG A 331 3.19 -13.01 12.33
C ARG A 331 4.02 -11.85 12.86
N PHE A 332 3.51 -11.14 13.87
CA PHE A 332 4.30 -10.18 14.62
C PHE A 332 5.39 -10.86 15.44
N TYR A 333 6.41 -10.08 15.81
CA TYR A 333 7.33 -10.46 16.85
C TYR A 333 6.62 -10.57 18.20
N GLU A 334 6.88 -11.65 18.93
CA GLU A 334 6.52 -11.74 20.33
C GLU A 334 7.45 -10.88 21.19
N ARG A 335 7.02 -10.54 22.42
CA ARG A 335 7.79 -9.65 23.28
C ARG A 335 9.14 -10.28 23.63
N GLU A 336 9.15 -11.58 23.89
CA GLU A 336 10.34 -12.36 24.22
C GLU A 336 11.36 -12.35 23.06
N GLU A 337 10.90 -12.43 21.81
CA GLU A 337 11.78 -12.33 20.63
C GLU A 337 12.45 -10.95 20.56
N LEU A 338 11.70 -9.90 20.88
CA LEU A 338 12.18 -8.52 20.85
C LEU A 338 13.12 -8.20 22.01
N ASP A 339 12.90 -8.80 23.19
CA ASP A 339 13.78 -8.66 24.34
C ASP A 339 15.16 -9.30 24.04
N LEU A 340 15.18 -10.47 23.38
CA LEU A 340 16.40 -11.12 22.90
C LEU A 340 17.18 -10.27 21.89
N PHE A 341 16.49 -9.50 21.03
CA PHE A 341 17.16 -8.56 20.14
C PHE A 341 17.90 -7.47 20.90
N GLU A 342 17.36 -6.95 21.98
CA GLU A 342 18.05 -5.95 22.79
C GLU A 342 19.30 -6.52 23.48
N GLU A 343 19.18 -7.73 24.04
CA GLU A 343 20.32 -8.43 24.66
C GLU A 343 21.44 -8.68 23.66
N LYS A 344 21.10 -9.19 22.46
CA LYS A 344 22.05 -9.45 21.37
C LYS A 344 22.68 -8.16 20.87
N PHE A 345 21.93 -7.06 20.78
CA PHE A 345 22.47 -5.75 20.41
C PHE A 345 23.57 -5.30 21.39
N ASP A 346 23.30 -5.39 22.69
CA ASP A 346 24.24 -4.96 23.73
C ASP A 346 25.49 -5.84 23.76
N GLU A 347 25.36 -7.14 23.49
CA GLU A 347 26.49 -8.06 23.36
C GLU A 347 27.38 -7.68 22.16
N LEU A 348 26.78 -7.51 20.97
CA LEU A 348 27.51 -7.17 19.75
C LEU A 348 28.21 -5.81 19.85
N GLN A 349 27.58 -4.83 20.50
CA GLN A 349 28.20 -3.53 20.73
C GLN A 349 29.42 -3.65 21.65
N ARG A 350 29.33 -4.40 22.75
CA ARG A 350 30.47 -4.63 23.66
C ARG A 350 31.63 -5.34 22.97
N ILE A 351 31.35 -6.29 22.09
CA ILE A 351 32.41 -6.97 21.32
C ILE A 351 33.12 -5.97 20.40
N SER A 352 32.37 -5.10 19.71
CA SER A 352 32.93 -4.10 18.81
C SER A 352 33.76 -3.01 19.51
N GLU A 353 33.43 -2.68 20.77
CA GLU A 353 34.16 -1.68 21.57
C GLU A 353 35.46 -2.23 22.20
N ASN A 354 35.61 -3.56 22.25
CA ASN A 354 36.78 -4.24 22.81
C ASN A 354 37.77 -4.77 21.73
N GLN A 355 37.49 -4.53 20.45
CA GLN A 355 38.39 -4.76 19.31
C GLN A 355 38.97 -3.42 18.85
#